data_AF-A0A482YE71-F1
#
_entry.id   AF-A0A482YE71-F1
#
_cell.length_a   1.000
_cell.length_b   1.000
_cell.length_c   1.000
_cell.angle_alpha   90.00
_cell.angle_beta   90.00
_cell.angle_gamma   90.00
#
_symmetry.space_group_name_H-M   'P 1'
#
loop_
_entity.id
_entity.type
_entity.pdbx_description
1 polymer ?
#
loop_
_entity_poly.entity_id
_entity_poly.type
_entity_poly.pdbx_seq_one_letter_code
_entity_poly.pdbx_strand_id
1 'polypeptide(L)'
;MSIISIEVTAMTVPEPSDAIPDFLLEQFDDLSAETLRGTGDYARKETYIAPDEMPDTIKEAFALQDDETRAAIGDYADELAAFLEERDADSLREITAARATTKSHGGTRDSGMA
;
A
#
# COMPACT_ATOMS: atom_id res chain seq x y z
N MET A 1 12.63 -27.78 -18.69
CA MET A 1 13.35 -26.70 -18.00
C MET A 1 12.30 -25.92 -17.23
N SER A 2 12.14 -26.23 -15.95
CA SER A 2 11.18 -25.54 -15.09
C SER A 2 12.00 -24.74 -14.09
N ILE A 3 12.00 -23.42 -14.27
CA ILE A 3 12.50 -22.49 -13.25
C ILE A 3 11.39 -22.39 -12.21
N ILE A 4 11.61 -22.96 -11.03
CA ILE A 4 10.71 -22.75 -9.90
C ILE A 4 11.23 -21.46 -9.27
N SER A 5 10.49 -20.39 -9.49
CA SER A 5 10.71 -19.08 -8.90
C SER A 5 10.85 -19.23 -7.39
N ILE A 6 11.92 -18.66 -6.85
CA ILE A 6 12.17 -18.60 -5.41
C ILE A 6 11.09 -17.69 -4.83
N GLU A 7 10.12 -18.27 -4.11
CA GLU A 7 9.21 -17.53 -3.22
C GLU A 7 10.06 -16.93 -2.10
N VAL A 8 10.52 -15.69 -2.31
CA VAL A 8 10.80 -14.79 -1.20
C VAL A 8 9.43 -14.29 -0.77
N THR A 9 9.05 -14.56 0.47
CA THR A 9 7.89 -13.95 1.15
C THR A 9 8.16 -12.46 1.38
N ALA A 10 8.33 -11.71 0.28
CA ALA A 10 8.16 -10.27 0.23
C ALA A 10 6.78 -10.11 -0.39
N MET A 11 5.85 -9.45 0.30
CA MET A 11 4.55 -9.10 -0.29
C MET A 11 4.85 -8.43 -1.63
N THR A 12 4.50 -9.09 -2.73
CA THR A 12 4.65 -8.53 -4.06
C THR A 12 3.53 -7.51 -4.25
N VAL A 13 3.76 -6.48 -5.07
CA VAL A 13 2.68 -5.59 -5.49
C VAL A 13 1.53 -6.47 -5.99
N PRO A 14 0.30 -6.27 -5.50
CA PRO A 14 -0.83 -7.10 -5.92
C PRO A 14 -1.01 -7.01 -7.43
N GLU A 15 -1.41 -8.12 -8.05
CA GLU A 15 -1.68 -8.15 -9.48
C GLU A 15 -3.14 -7.76 -9.73
N PRO A 16 -3.41 -6.72 -10.54
CA PRO A 16 -4.78 -6.34 -10.85
C PRO A 16 -5.45 -7.40 -11.74
N SER A 17 -6.75 -7.59 -11.54
CA SER A 17 -7.56 -8.44 -12.42
C SER A 17 -7.73 -7.78 -13.79
N ASP A 18 -7.73 -8.59 -14.87
CA ASP A 18 -8.02 -8.13 -16.25
C ASP A 18 -9.41 -7.48 -16.40
N ALA A 19 -10.30 -7.68 -15.43
CA ALA A 19 -11.60 -7.04 -15.37
C ALA A 19 -11.53 -5.56 -14.96
N ILE A 20 -10.43 -5.14 -14.34
CA ILE A 20 -10.23 -3.77 -13.85
C ILE A 20 -9.69 -2.91 -15.01
N PRO A 21 -10.37 -1.80 -15.36
CA PRO A 21 -9.86 -0.87 -16.36
C PRO A 21 -8.52 -0.24 -15.96
N ASP A 22 -7.56 -0.19 -16.88
CA ASP A 22 -6.22 0.37 -16.66
C ASP A 22 -6.24 1.81 -16.11
N PHE A 23 -7.18 2.64 -16.58
CA PHE A 23 -7.29 4.03 -16.12
C PHE A 23 -7.67 4.14 -14.63
N LEU A 24 -8.26 3.11 -14.02
CA LEU A 24 -8.49 3.09 -12.57
C LEU A 24 -7.22 2.71 -11.82
N LEU A 25 -6.43 1.80 -12.38
CA LEU A 25 -5.16 1.35 -11.81
C LEU A 25 -4.16 2.50 -11.71
N GLU A 26 -4.03 3.29 -12.77
CA GLU A 26 -3.17 4.48 -12.79
C GLU A 26 -3.52 5.46 -11.67
N GLN A 27 -4.81 5.58 -11.35
CA GLN A 27 -5.27 6.48 -10.31
C GLN A 27 -5.01 5.92 -8.91
N PHE A 28 -5.01 4.59 -8.76
CA PHE A 28 -4.79 3.92 -7.46
C PHE A 28 -3.34 4.04 -7.00
N ASP A 29 -2.38 4.08 -7.94
CA ASP A 29 -0.96 4.31 -7.62
C ASP A 29 -0.70 5.66 -6.92
N ASP A 30 -1.56 6.65 -7.14
CA ASP A 30 -1.47 7.97 -6.53
C ASP A 30 -2.21 8.08 -5.18
N LEU A 31 -2.96 7.05 -4.76
CA LEU A 31 -3.77 7.07 -3.54
C LEU A 31 -3.01 6.55 -2.32
N SER A 32 -3.37 7.09 -1.15
CA SER A 32 -2.89 6.59 0.14
C SER A 32 -3.56 5.26 0.50
N ALA A 33 -2.92 4.45 1.34
CA ALA A 33 -3.49 3.18 1.81
C ALA A 33 -4.85 3.36 2.51
N GLU A 34 -5.01 4.44 3.28
CA GLU A 34 -6.28 4.80 3.92
C GLU A 34 -7.38 5.05 2.89
N THR A 35 -7.07 5.82 1.86
CA THR A 35 -8.02 6.14 0.79
C THR A 35 -8.35 4.91 -0.05
N LEU A 36 -7.38 4.05 -0.34
CA LEU A 36 -7.59 2.78 -1.06
C LEU A 36 -8.55 1.84 -0.31
N ARG A 37 -8.40 1.72 1.02
CA ARG A 37 -9.32 0.94 1.85
C ARG A 37 -10.75 1.47 1.79
N GLY A 38 -10.90 2.79 1.91
CA GLY A 38 -12.21 3.44 1.76
C GLY A 38 -12.78 3.29 0.34
N THR A 39 -11.93 3.24 -0.68
CA THR A 39 -12.32 2.93 -2.06
C THR A 39 -12.82 1.49 -2.20
N GLY A 40 -12.19 0.52 -1.53
CA GLY A 40 -12.64 -0.87 -1.47
C GLY A 40 -14.03 -1.00 -0.86
N ASP A 41 -14.25 -0.37 0.30
CA ASP A 41 -15.55 -0.34 0.97
C ASP A 41 -16.63 0.31 0.08
N TYR A 42 -16.27 1.38 -0.64
CA TYR A 42 -17.18 2.08 -1.55
C TYR A 42 -17.53 1.22 -2.77
N ALA A 43 -16.55 0.53 -3.36
CA ALA A 43 -16.73 -0.36 -4.50
C ALA A 43 -17.71 -1.50 -4.18
N ARG A 44 -17.58 -2.10 -2.99
CA ARG A 44 -18.46 -3.18 -2.49
C ARG A 44 -19.82 -2.68 -2.01
N LYS A 45 -20.09 -1.37 -2.07
CA LYS A 45 -21.29 -0.71 -1.55
C LYS A 45 -21.50 -0.93 -0.04
N GLU A 46 -20.42 -1.21 0.69
CA GLU A 46 -20.44 -1.29 2.15
C GLU A 46 -20.56 0.11 2.78
N THR A 47 -19.99 1.11 2.10
CA THR A 47 -20.25 2.53 2.36
C THR A 47 -20.89 3.22 1.15
N TYR A 48 -21.80 4.16 1.43
CA TYR A 48 -22.39 5.05 0.41
C TYR A 48 -21.64 6.37 0.27
N ILE A 49 -20.66 6.61 1.15
CA ILE A 49 -19.87 7.83 1.19
C ILE A 49 -18.52 7.51 0.57
N ALA A 50 -18.22 8.20 -0.54
CA ALA A 50 -16.91 8.13 -1.14
C ALA A 50 -15.86 8.82 -0.24
N PRO A 51 -14.62 8.31 -0.19
CA PRO A 51 -13.52 8.99 0.50
C PRO A 51 -13.31 10.41 -0.05
N ASP A 52 -12.92 11.36 0.81
CA ASP A 52 -12.72 12.76 0.45
C ASP A 52 -11.64 12.94 -0.62
N GLU A 53 -10.58 12.13 -0.59
CA GLU A 53 -9.49 12.17 -1.55
C GLU A 53 -9.79 11.40 -2.85
N MET A 54 -10.93 10.71 -2.93
CA MET A 54 -11.27 9.91 -4.11
C MET A 54 -11.70 10.82 -5.28
N PRO A 55 -11.01 10.78 -6.43
CA PRO A 55 -11.38 11.55 -7.60
C PRO A 55 -12.80 11.26 -8.08
N ASP A 56 -13.51 12.29 -8.57
CA ASP A 56 -14.87 12.13 -9.09
C ASP A 56 -14.91 11.24 -10.33
N THR A 57 -13.84 11.21 -11.12
CA THR A 57 -13.68 10.28 -12.25
C THR A 57 -13.73 8.82 -11.83
N ILE A 58 -13.17 8.48 -10.65
CA ILE A 58 -13.25 7.14 -10.08
C ILE A 58 -14.69 6.82 -9.64
N LYS A 59 -15.40 7.78 -9.04
CA LYS A 59 -16.82 7.62 -8.64
C LYS A 59 -17.71 7.34 -9.85
N GLU A 60 -17.54 8.11 -10.92
CA GLU A 60 -18.30 7.93 -12.16
C GLU A 60 -17.97 6.58 -12.81
N ALA A 61 -16.70 6.19 -12.86
CA ALA A 61 -16.28 4.89 -13.37
C ALA A 61 -16.91 3.75 -12.57
N PHE A 62 -16.91 3.81 -11.24
CA PHE A 62 -17.60 2.83 -10.39
C PHE A 62 -19.08 2.74 -10.73
N ALA A 63 -19.77 3.85 -10.95
CA ALA A 63 -21.19 3.85 -11.31
C ALA A 63 -21.48 3.07 -12.62
N LEU A 64 -20.51 3.01 -13.53
CA LEU A 64 -20.63 2.33 -14.82
C LEU A 64 -20.24 0.85 -14.79
N GLN A 65 -19.52 0.39 -13.76
CA GLN A 65 -19.07 -1.00 -13.67
C GLN A 65 -20.17 -1.96 -13.19
N ASP A 66 -20.10 -3.21 -13.63
CA ASP A 66 -20.89 -4.31 -13.11
C ASP A 66 -20.42 -4.73 -11.71
N ASP A 67 -21.29 -5.40 -10.96
CA ASP A 67 -21.00 -5.76 -9.56
C ASP A 67 -19.80 -6.73 -9.42
N GLU A 68 -19.54 -7.57 -10.42
CA GLU A 68 -18.35 -8.43 -10.48
C GLU A 68 -17.06 -7.61 -10.62
N THR A 69 -17.03 -6.66 -11.55
CA THR A 69 -15.89 -5.75 -11.73
C THR A 69 -15.68 -4.89 -10.48
N ARG A 70 -16.77 -4.40 -9.85
CA ARG A 70 -16.67 -3.64 -8.60
C ARG A 70 -16.08 -4.46 -7.46
N ALA A 71 -16.46 -5.73 -7.34
CA ALA A 71 -15.88 -6.62 -6.34
C ALA A 71 -14.37 -6.80 -6.59
N ALA A 72 -13.96 -7.06 -7.84
CA ALA A 72 -12.55 -7.18 -8.20
C ALA A 72 -11.75 -5.89 -7.91
N ILE A 73 -12.33 -4.72 -8.19
CA ILE A 73 -11.70 -3.43 -7.84
C ILE A 73 -11.54 -3.29 -6.32
N GLY A 74 -12.57 -3.68 -5.56
CA GLY A 74 -12.53 -3.60 -4.10
C GLY A 74 -11.50 -4.53 -3.48
N ASP A 75 -11.41 -5.76 -3.97
CA ASP A 75 -10.41 -6.74 -3.55
C ASP A 75 -9.00 -6.23 -3.85
N TYR A 76 -8.75 -5.71 -5.06
CA TYR A 76 -7.46 -5.14 -5.43
C TYR A 76 -7.08 -3.91 -4.58
N ALA A 77 -8.03 -3.01 -4.31
CA ALA A 77 -7.79 -1.82 -3.49
C ALA A 77 -7.38 -2.18 -2.05
N ASP A 78 -8.03 -3.19 -1.46
CA ASP A 78 -7.68 -3.69 -0.11
C ASP A 78 -6.30 -4.35 -0.08
N GLU A 79 -5.99 -5.17 -1.08
CA GLU A 79 -4.68 -5.81 -1.19
C GLU A 79 -3.56 -4.77 -1.36
N LEU A 80 -3.81 -3.73 -2.18
CA LEU A 80 -2.86 -2.65 -2.40
C LEU A 80 -2.67 -1.80 -1.14
N ALA A 81 -3.76 -1.49 -0.42
CA ALA A 81 -3.70 -0.81 0.86
C ALA A 81 -2.85 -1.60 1.87
N ALA A 82 -3.09 -2.91 2.01
CA ALA A 82 -2.33 -3.76 2.91
C ALA A 82 -0.83 -3.81 2.54
N PHE A 83 -0.52 -3.89 1.25
CA PHE A 83 0.86 -3.83 0.76
C PHE A 83 1.56 -2.52 1.12
N LEU A 84 0.89 -1.37 0.93
CA LEU A 84 1.45 -0.06 1.27
C LEU A 84 1.64 0.11 2.79
N GLU A 85 0.67 -0.33 3.61
CA GLU A 85 0.78 -0.30 5.09
C GLU A 85 1.98 -1.12 5.59
N GLU A 86 2.20 -2.32 5.05
CA GLU A 86 3.34 -3.17 5.42
C GLU A 86 4.68 -2.53 5.01
N ARG A 87 4.77 -2.01 3.78
CA ARG A 87 5.98 -1.36 3.26
C ARG A 87 6.35 -0.12 4.08
N ASP A 88 5.37 0.69 4.43
CA ASP A 88 5.59 1.89 5.24
C ASP A 88 6.00 1.50 6.67
N ALA A 89 5.42 0.44 7.25
CA ALA A 89 5.83 -0.10 8.55
C ALA A 89 7.28 -0.61 8.55
N ASP A 90 7.71 -1.32 7.50
CA ASP A 90 9.08 -1.79 7.36
C ASP A 90 10.08 -0.66 7.13
N SER A 91 9.71 0.34 6.33
CA SER A 91 10.50 1.56 6.14
C SER A 91 10.73 2.30 7.47
N LEU A 92 9.69 2.40 8.31
CA LEU A 92 9.80 2.99 9.64
C LEU A 92 10.70 2.18 10.58
N ARG A 93 10.63 0.84 10.51
CA ARG A 93 11.53 -0.05 11.28
C ARG A 93 12.99 0.15 10.86
N GLU A 94 13.26 0.27 9.57
CA GLU A 94 14.62 0.49 9.06
C GLU A 94 15.21 1.82 9.54
N ILE A 95 14.45 2.92 9.43
CA ILE A 95 14.86 4.25 9.93
C ILE A 95 15.13 4.21 11.43
N THR A 96 14.27 3.52 12.19
CA THR A 96 14.42 3.41 13.65
C THR A 96 15.63 2.56 14.04
N ALA A 97 15.89 1.47 13.33
CA ALA A 97 17.09 0.64 13.50
C ALA A 97 18.37 1.44 13.16
N ALA A 98 18.39 2.16 12.03
CA ALA A 98 19.50 3.00 11.62
C ALA A 98 19.80 4.12 12.64
N ARG A 99 18.75 4.71 13.23
CA ARG A 99 18.89 5.73 14.30
C ARG A 99 19.40 5.14 15.62
N ALA A 100 19.13 3.87 15.92
CA ALA A 100 19.65 3.21 17.11
C ALA A 100 21.16 2.92 17.03
N THR A 101 21.71 2.70 15.83
CA THR A 101 23.14 2.41 15.64
C THR A 101 24.04 3.64 15.82
N THR A 102 23.52 4.85 15.54
CA THR A 102 24.29 6.09 15.62
C THR A 102 24.37 6.68 17.03
N LYS A 103 23.67 6.10 18.02
CA LYS A 103 23.75 6.48 19.44
C LYS A 103 24.70 5.58 20.24
N SER A 104 25.83 5.20 19.65
CA SER A 104 26.93 4.51 20.36
C SER A 104 28.30 4.87 19.79
N HIS A 105 28.62 6.17 19.68
CA HIS A 105 30.00 6.60 19.48
C HIS A 105 30.27 7.98 20.09
N GLY A 106 30.44 8.03 21.42
CA GLY A 106 30.77 9.26 22.15
C GLY A 106 31.04 9.00 23.63
N GLY A 107 31.84 7.98 23.92
CA GLY A 107 32.08 7.49 25.27
C GLY A 107 33.53 7.15 25.53
N THR A 108 34.50 7.95 25.05
CA THR A 108 35.87 7.89 25.54
C THR A 108 36.08 9.03 26.53
N ARG A 109 35.86 8.70 27.79
CA ARG A 109 36.46 9.38 28.93
C ARG A 109 37.97 9.21 28.81
N ASP A 110 38.68 10.22 28.32
CA ASP A 110 40.12 10.31 28.53
C ASP A 110 40.35 11.02 29.87
N SER A 111 40.77 10.19 30.82
CA SER A 111 41.06 10.57 32.20
C SER A 111 42.51 11.06 32.28
N GLY A 112 42.68 12.27 32.81
CA GLY A 112 43.83 12.67 33.64
C GLY A 112 45.24 12.40 33.11
N MET A 113 45.88 13.45 32.58
CA MET A 113 47.34 13.53 32.54
C MET A 113 47.84 14.27 33.79
N ALA A 114 48.70 13.59 34.54
CA ALA A 114 49.44 14.09 35.71
C ALA A 114 50.54 15.09 35.33
#